data_AF-A0A1I7HYM5-F1
#
_entry.id   AF-A0A1I7HYM5-F1
#
_cell.length_a   1.000
_cell.length_b   1.000
_cell.length_c   1.000
_cell.angle_alpha   90.00
_cell.angle_beta   90.00
_cell.angle_gamma   90.00
#
_symmetry.space_group_name_H-M   'P 1'
#
loop_
_entity.id
_entity.type
_entity.pdbx_description
1 polymer ?
#
loop_
_entity_poly.entity_id
_entity_poly.type
_entity_poly.pdbx_seq_one_letter_code
_entity_poly.pdbx_strand_id
1 'polypeptide(L)' 'MRGKKHKKRTIKCIILEKTGDVCVKCGKPLPLEKTTIDHLIPKYRGRTDELCNLIPMCKFCNKQKGSRIVGVEELKYLK' A
#
# COMPACT_ATOMS: atom_id res chain seq x y z
N MET A 1 24.89 -0.68 5.62
CA MET A 1 23.44 -0.36 5.48
C MET A 1 22.73 -1.07 4.29
N ARG A 2 23.26 -2.15 3.71
CA ARG A 2 22.65 -2.85 2.56
C ARG A 2 21.45 -3.76 2.93
N GLY A 3 21.44 -4.34 4.13
CA GLY A 3 20.41 -5.32 4.56
C GLY A 3 18.99 -4.73 4.74
N LYS A 4 18.85 -3.48 5.20
CA LYS A 4 17.53 -2.84 5.39
C LYS A 4 16.80 -2.56 4.06
N LYS A 5 17.56 -2.29 2.98
CA LYS A 5 17.01 -1.99 1.66
C LYS A 5 16.43 -3.23 0.97
N HIS A 6 17.06 -4.39 1.18
CA HIS A 6 16.60 -5.66 0.61
C HIS A 6 15.28 -6.13 1.25
N LYS A 7 15.19 -6.11 2.59
CA LYS A 7 13.93 -6.41 3.31
C LYS A 7 12.75 -5.55 2.86
N LYS A 8 12.97 -4.25 2.62
CA LYS A 8 11.93 -3.33 2.15
C LYS A 8 11.41 -3.68 0.75
N ARG A 9 12.29 -4.20 -0.13
CA ARG A 9 11.90 -4.65 -1.48
C ARG A 9 11.03 -5.91 -1.40
N THR A 10 11.43 -6.90 -0.58
CA THR A 10 10.67 -8.15 -0.39
C THR A 10 9.26 -7.90 0.15
N ILE A 11 9.12 -7.07 1.19
CA ILE A 11 7.82 -6.72 1.76
C ILE A 11 6.92 -6.03 0.71
N LYS A 12 7.52 -5.14 -0.10
CA LYS A 12 6.81 -4.41 -1.14
C LYS A 12 6.27 -5.34 -2.24
N CYS A 13 7.04 -6.36 -2.65
CA CYS A 13 6.56 -7.40 -3.56
C CYS A 13 5.35 -8.14 -2.97
N ILE A 14 5.47 -8.60 -1.72
CA ILE A 14 4.39 -9.34 -1.04
C ILE A 14 3.10 -8.50 -0.97
N ILE A 15 3.19 -7.21 -0.64
CA ILE A 15 2.01 -6.35 -0.55
C ILE A 15 1.39 -6.11 -1.93
N LEU A 16 2.22 -6.00 -2.96
CA LEU A 16 1.78 -5.73 -4.32
C LEU A 16 1.11 -6.95 -4.98
N GLU A 17 1.61 -8.16 -4.70
CA GLU A 17 1.03 -9.42 -5.16
C GLU A 17 -0.41 -9.61 -4.65
N LYS A 18 -0.73 -9.12 -3.44
CA LYS A 18 -2.09 -9.21 -2.87
C LYS A 18 -3.15 -8.55 -3.74
N THR A 19 -2.78 -7.48 -4.44
CA THR A 19 -3.69 -6.75 -5.32
C THR A 19 -3.51 -7.13 -6.79
N GLY A 20 -2.61 -8.05 -7.13
CA GLY A 20 -2.29 -8.39 -8.52
C GLY A 20 -1.56 -7.27 -9.26
N ASP A 21 -0.58 -6.65 -8.60
CA ASP A 21 0.26 -5.59 -9.17
C ASP A 21 -0.50 -4.33 -9.61
N VAL A 22 -1.66 -4.06 -9.00
CA VAL A 22 -2.43 -2.84 -9.27
C VAL A 22 -2.64 -1.98 -8.02
N CYS A 23 -2.86 -0.68 -8.25
CA CYS A 23 -3.25 0.25 -7.21
C CYS A 23 -4.60 -0.12 -6.64
N VAL A 24 -4.66 -0.31 -5.33
CA VAL A 24 -5.88 -0.75 -4.63
C VAL A 24 -7.08 0.20 -4.82
N LYS A 25 -6.82 1.50 -5.10
CA LYS A 25 -7.87 2.51 -5.30
C LYS A 25 -8.31 2.64 -6.76
N CYS A 26 -7.37 2.72 -7.69
CA CYS A 26 -7.65 3.09 -9.09
C CYS A 26 -7.38 1.99 -10.12
N GLY A 27 -6.85 0.83 -9.72
CA GLY A 27 -6.60 -0.31 -10.61
C GLY A 27 -5.44 -0.14 -11.58
N LYS A 28 -4.71 1.00 -11.53
CA LYS A 28 -3.56 1.21 -12.41
C LYS A 28 -2.43 0.22 -12.09
N PRO A 29 -1.75 -0.36 -13.11
CA PRO A 29 -0.56 -1.17 -12.91
C PRO A 29 0.51 -0.42 -12.13
N LEU A 30 1.12 -1.13 -11.18
CA LEU A 30 2.03 -0.58 -10.19
C LEU A 30 3.39 -1.28 -10.29
N PRO A 31 4.38 -0.71 -11.00
CA PRO A 31 5.71 -1.26 -10.96
C PRO A 31 6.30 -1.08 -9.56
N LEU A 32 7.15 -2.02 -9.14
CA LEU A 32 7.78 -2.03 -7.80
C LEU A 32 8.46 -0.71 -7.45
N GLU A 33 9.01 0.03 -8.41
CA GLU A 33 9.69 1.30 -8.16
C GLU A 33 8.72 2.45 -7.85
N LYS A 34 7.56 2.49 -8.53
CA LYS A 34 6.57 3.58 -8.41
C LYS A 34 5.47 3.30 -7.39
N THR A 35 5.41 2.08 -6.88
CA THR A 35 4.47 1.67 -5.83
C THR A 35 4.76 2.40 -4.53
N THR A 36 3.71 2.87 -3.87
CA THR A 36 3.77 3.39 -2.50
C THR A 36 3.02 2.44 -1.59
N ILE A 37 3.52 2.26 -0.37
CA ILE A 37 2.88 1.45 0.65
C ILE A 37 2.23 2.42 1.64
N ASP A 38 0.93 2.27 1.84
CA ASP A 38 0.15 3.09 2.78
C ASP A 38 -0.60 2.19 3.77
N HIS A 39 -1.07 2.77 4.87
CA HIS A 39 -1.86 2.07 5.88
C HIS A 39 -3.36 2.16 5.54
N LEU A 40 -4.03 1.01 5.53
CA LEU A 40 -5.49 0.90 5.43
C LEU A 40 -6.15 1.64 6.59
N ILE A 41 -5.74 1.31 7.83
CA ILE A 41 -6.17 2.02 9.04
C ILE A 41 -4.95 2.76 9.61
N PRO A 42 -5.04 4.08 9.81
CA PRO A 42 -3.93 4.89 10.33
C PRO A 42 -3.42 4.42 11.69
N LYS A 43 -2.10 4.55 11.91
CA LYS A 43 -1.43 4.15 13.17
C LYS A 43 -2.04 4.75 14.43
N TYR A 44 -2.53 6.00 14.37
CA TYR A 44 -3.12 6.66 15.54
C TYR A 44 -4.40 5.99 16.04
N ARG A 45 -5.01 5.08 15.26
CA ARG A 45 -6.12 4.21 15.71
C ARG A 45 -5.66 2.87 16.28
N GLY A 46 -4.38 2.75 16.66
CA GLY A 46 -3.84 1.58 17.33
C GLY A 46 -3.44 0.43 16.39
N ARG A 47 -3.33 0.67 15.08
CA ARG A 47 -2.89 -0.35 14.13
C ARG A 47 -1.38 -0.32 13.86
N THR A 48 -0.83 -1.49 13.58
CA THR A 48 0.59 -1.78 13.41
C THR A 48 1.00 -1.76 11.93
N ASP A 49 2.31 -1.92 11.69
CA ASP A 49 2.91 -2.14 10.36
C ASP A 49 2.74 -3.59 9.87
N GLU A 50 1.68 -4.28 10.31
CA GLU A 50 1.34 -5.62 9.85
C GLU A 50 0.99 -5.62 8.36
N LEU A 51 1.40 -6.68 7.65
CA LEU A 51 1.16 -6.84 6.22
C LEU A 51 -0.33 -6.79 5.84
N CYS A 52 -1.25 -7.11 6.75
CA CYS A 52 -2.69 -7.01 6.54
C CYS A 52 -3.22 -5.57 6.56
N ASN A 53 -2.48 -4.64 7.19
CA ASN A 53 -2.81 -3.23 7.28
C ASN A 53 -2.10 -2.39 6.21
N LEU A 54 -1.17 -2.99 5.45
CA LEU A 54 -0.42 -2.32 4.40
C LEU A 54 -1.05 -2.58 3.03
N ILE A 55 -1.27 -1.51 2.27
CA ILE A 55 -1.90 -1.55 0.95
C ILE A 55 -1.01 -0.88 -0.12
N PRO A 56 -0.99 -1.40 -1.36
CA PRO A 56 -0.25 -0.79 -2.45
C PRO A 56 -1.08 0.31 -3.14
N MET A 57 -0.51 1.52 -3.20
CA MET A 57 -1.14 2.67 -3.88
C MET A 57 -0.17 3.30 -4.89
N CYS A 58 -0.72 3.94 -5.92
CA CYS A 58 0.07 4.81 -6.78
C CYS A 58 0.31 6.16 -6.11
N LYS A 59 1.39 6.84 -6.49
CA LYS A 59 1.77 8.15 -5.91
C LYS A 59 0.62 9.17 -5.97
N PHE A 60 -0.18 9.17 -7.04
CA PHE A 60 -1.33 10.06 -7.19
C PHE A 60 -2.44 9.74 -6.18
N CYS A 61 -2.88 8.48 -6.10
CA CYS A 61 -3.94 8.09 -5.17
C CYS A 61 -3.50 8.22 -3.71
N ASN A 62 -2.24 7.90 -3.40
CA ASN A 62 -1.67 8.09 -2.07
C ASN A 62 -1.65 9.58 -1.68
N LYS A 63 -1.22 10.47 -2.59
CA LYS A 63 -1.27 11.92 -2.37
C LYS A 63 -2.70 12.43 -2.17
N GLN A 64 -3.65 11.91 -2.94
CA GLN A 64 -5.05 12.29 -2.86
C GLN A 64 -5.71 11.79 -1.56
N LYS A 65 -5.31 10.62 -1.05
CA LYS A 65 -5.73 10.11 0.26
C LYS A 65 -5.20 10.98 1.39
N GLY A 66 -3.91 11.33 1.35
CA GLY A 66 -3.26 12.09 2.43
C GLY A 66 -3.45 11.39 3.79
N SER A 67 -3.80 12.16 4.82
CA SER A 67 -4.03 11.63 6.17
C SER A 67 -5.48 11.20 6.42
N ARG A 68 -6.35 11.21 5.39
CA ARG A 68 -7.74 10.78 5.56
C ARG A 68 -7.81 9.28 5.80
N ILE A 69 -8.76 8.91 6.65
CA ILE A 69 -9.25 7.54 6.72
C ILE A 69 -10.01 7.29 5.43
N VAL A 70 -9.67 6.21 4.76
CA VAL A 70 -10.35 5.75 3.56
C VAL A 70 -11.05 4.46 3.92
N GLY A 71 -12.36 4.42 3.68
CA GLY A 71 -13.15 3.21 3.92
C GLY A 71 -12.71 2.10 2.97
N VAL A 72 -12.91 0.85 3.37
CA VAL A 72 -12.62 -0.33 2.52
C VAL A 72 -13.40 -0.24 1.20
N GLU A 73 -14.57 0.39 1.22
CA GLU A 73 -15.45 0.60 0.05
C GLU A 73 -14.84 1.50 -1.04
N GLU A 74 -13.93 2.41 -0.67
CA GLU A 74 -13.21 3.25 -1.64
C GLU A 74 -12.04 2.49 -2.30
N LEU A 75 -11.66 1.33 -1.76
CA LEU A 75 -10.54 0.51 -2.20
C LEU A 75 -11.01 -0.62 -3.11
N LYS A 76 -11.49 -0.24 -4.29
CA LYS A 76 -12.18 -1.11 -5.25
C LYS A 76 -11.41 -2.35 -5.70
N TYR A 77 -10.08 -2.35 -5.56
CA TYR A 77 -9.19 -3.42 -6.01
C TYR A 77 -8.49 -4.11 -4.83
N LEU A 78 -8.99 -3.92 -3.61
CA LEU A 78 -8.59 -4.75 -2.48
C LEU A 78 -9.34 -6.07 -2.58
N LYS A 79 -8.60 -7.18 -2.62
CA LYS A 79 -9.15 -8.54 -2.63
C LYS A 79 -9.25 -9.09 -1.22
#